data_AF-A0A6L8BCB2-F1
#
_entry.id   AF-A0A6L8BCB2-F1
#
_cell.length_a   1.000
_cell.length_b   1.000
_cell.length_c   1.000
_cell.angle_alpha   90.00
_cell.angle_beta   90.00
_cell.angle_gamma   90.00
#
_symmetry.space_group_name_H-M   'P 1'
#
loop_
_entity.id
_entity.type
_entity.pdbx_description
1 polymer ?
#
loop_
_entity_poly.entity_id
_entity_poly.type
_entity_poly.pdbx_seq_one_letter_code
_entity_poly.pdbx_strand_id
1 'polypeptide(L)'
;RLEAGSLLEAIAGVTRDGMTSLDMGGETLRVPALGVGAGTPVHLRVQAREVAIARERPERLSIRNVLPAKLVSIEFTESPFVELLLDVHGQHLRSRVTREAVVDLGLREGQAVFALIKSVVFEGRLLN
;
A
#
# COMPACT_ATOMS: atom_id res chain seq x y z
N ARG A 1 -16.82 3.61 -13.25
CA ARG A 1 -16.75 3.78 -11.78
C ARG A 1 -15.28 3.92 -11.43
N LEU A 2 -14.83 5.04 -10.85
CA LEU A 2 -13.46 5.13 -10.33
C LEU A 2 -13.30 4.02 -9.29
N GLU A 3 -12.32 3.14 -9.48
CA GLU A 3 -12.02 2.11 -8.50
C GLU A 3 -11.56 2.77 -7.19
N ALA A 4 -11.95 2.20 -6.06
CA ALA A 4 -11.54 2.69 -4.76
C ALA A 4 -10.01 2.63 -4.67
N GLY A 5 -9.42 3.76 -4.26
CA GLY A 5 -7.99 3.88 -3.98
C GLY A 5 -7.77 4.51 -2.62
N SER A 6 -6.50 4.52 -2.22
CA SER A 6 -5.99 5.21 -1.03
C SER A 6 -5.02 6.30 -1.46
N LEU A 7 -5.07 7.41 -0.74
CA LEU A 7 -4.06 8.46 -0.79
C LEU A 7 -3.14 8.24 0.41
N LEU A 8 -1.84 8.11 0.15
CA LEU A 8 -0.81 7.97 1.16
C LEU A 8 0.09 9.19 1.12
N GLU A 9 0.46 9.68 2.29
CA GLU A 9 1.43 10.73 2.50
C GLU A 9 2.77 10.12 2.86
N ALA A 10 3.84 10.64 2.27
CA ALA A 10 5.20 10.23 2.57
C ALA A 10 6.18 11.38 2.37
N ILE A 11 7.37 11.26 2.94
CA ILE A 11 8.47 12.21 2.71
C ILE A 11 9.45 11.63 1.71
N ALA A 12 9.72 12.36 0.63
CA ALA A 12 10.70 11.94 -0.36
C ALA A 12 12.11 11.91 0.23
N GLY A 13 12.83 10.83 -0.02
CA GLY A 13 14.24 10.65 0.35
C GLY A 13 15.14 10.73 -0.88
N VAL A 14 16.22 9.93 -0.86
CA VAL A 14 17.22 9.95 -1.93
C VAL A 14 16.72 9.15 -3.14
N THR A 15 17.01 9.67 -4.33
CA THR A 15 16.85 8.91 -5.58
C THR A 15 18.16 8.24 -5.97
N ARG A 16 18.14 6.91 -6.16
CA ARG A 16 19.29 6.10 -6.61
C ARG A 16 18.79 5.04 -7.59
N ASP A 17 19.57 4.78 -8.64
CA ASP A 17 19.27 3.75 -9.64
C ASP A 17 17.86 3.87 -10.25
N GLY A 18 17.42 5.11 -10.50
CA GLY A 18 16.09 5.40 -11.05
C GLY A 18 14.92 5.23 -10.07
N MET A 19 15.19 5.01 -8.78
CA MET A 19 14.18 4.80 -7.74
C MET A 19 14.31 5.82 -6.62
N THR A 20 13.19 6.40 -6.18
CA THR A 20 13.11 7.27 -5.00
C THR A 20 12.67 6.46 -3.77
N SER A 21 13.37 6.61 -2.64
CA SER A 21 12.89 6.12 -1.34
C SER A 21 11.89 7.11 -0.75
N LEU A 22 10.78 6.65 -0.20
CA LEU A 22 9.81 7.49 0.51
C LEU A 22 9.66 6.98 1.93
N ASP A 23 9.75 7.87 2.92
CA ASP A 23 9.48 7.54 4.31
C ASP A 23 7.99 7.72 4.61
N MET A 24 7.37 6.68 5.13
CA MET A 24 5.96 6.64 5.49
C MET A 24 5.83 6.10 6.92
N GLY A 25 5.90 6.99 7.90
CA GLY A 25 5.80 6.60 9.32
C GLY A 25 6.94 5.68 9.77
N GLY A 26 8.14 5.81 9.19
CA GLY A 26 9.29 4.95 9.46
C GLY A 26 9.43 3.75 8.53
N GLU A 27 8.42 3.44 7.71
CA GLU A 27 8.55 2.43 6.66
C GLU A 27 9.03 3.05 5.36
N THR A 28 9.93 2.35 4.67
CA THR A 28 10.44 2.81 3.39
C THR A 28 9.64 2.22 2.23
N LEU A 29 8.97 3.08 1.46
CA LEU A 29 8.49 2.75 0.13
C LEU A 29 9.57 3.06 -0.92
N ARG A 30 9.55 2.31 -2.01
CA ARG A 30 10.42 2.43 -3.18
C ARG A 30 9.54 2.62 -4.40
N VAL A 31 9.72 3.74 -5.08
CA VAL A 31 8.93 4.14 -6.25
C VAL A 31 9.86 4.57 -7.39
N PRO A 32 9.42 4.51 -8.66
CA PRO A 32 10.17 5.13 -9.76
C PRO A 32 10.48 6.61 -9.47
N ALA A 33 11.58 7.11 -10.01
CA ALA A 33 12.05 8.47 -9.75
C ALA A 33 10.94 9.53 -9.91
N LEU A 34 10.68 10.29 -8.83
CA LEU A 34 9.59 11.26 -8.78
C LEU A 34 9.95 12.66 -9.30
N GLY A 35 11.24 12.96 -9.47
CA GLY A 35 11.70 14.30 -9.86
C GLY A 35 11.50 15.37 -8.76
N VAL A 36 11.45 14.96 -7.49
CA VAL A 36 11.34 15.87 -6.33
C VAL A 36 12.58 15.75 -5.44
N GLY A 37 12.89 16.82 -4.69
CA GLY A 37 14.03 16.83 -3.77
C GLY A 37 13.75 16.03 -2.49
N ALA A 38 14.82 15.52 -1.86
CA ALA A 38 14.70 14.89 -0.54
C ALA A 38 14.12 15.89 0.49
N GLY A 39 13.34 15.39 1.44
CA GLY A 39 12.57 16.18 2.40
C GLY A 39 11.22 16.68 1.87
N THR A 40 10.92 16.50 0.58
CA THR A 40 9.65 16.98 0.00
C THR A 40 8.49 16.07 0.43
N PRO A 41 7.42 16.60 1.05
CA PRO A 41 6.23 15.81 1.31
C PRO A 41 5.46 15.55 0.00
N VAL A 42 5.03 14.31 -0.18
CA VAL A 42 4.39 13.82 -1.41
C VAL A 42 3.12 13.06 -1.13
N HIS A 43 2.21 13.09 -2.10
CA HIS A 43 1.00 12.28 -2.15
C HIS A 43 1.11 11.17 -3.19
N LEU A 44 0.82 9.95 -2.76
CA LEU A 44 0.78 8.75 -3.59
C LEU A 44 -0.64 8.20 -3.61
N ARG A 45 -1.16 7.92 -4.80
CA ARG A 45 -2.37 7.13 -4.94
C ARG A 45 -2.04 5.67 -5.17
N VAL A 46 -2.64 4.81 -4.36
CA VAL A 46 -2.58 3.36 -4.49
C VAL A 46 -3.97 2.85 -4.82
N GLN A 47 -4.12 2.12 -5.92
CA GLN A 47 -5.40 1.48 -6.27
C GLN A 47 -5.55 0.20 -5.47
N ALA A 48 -6.76 -0.13 -5.00
CA ALA A 48 -6.98 -1.31 -4.17
C ALA A 48 -6.50 -2.63 -4.82
N ARG A 49 -6.60 -2.74 -6.15
CA ARG A 49 -6.11 -3.89 -6.93
C ARG A 49 -4.58 -4.03 -6.99
N GLU A 50 -3.84 -2.97 -6.70
CA GLU A 50 -2.37 -2.98 -6.70
C GLU A 50 -1.80 -3.40 -5.34
N VAL A 51 -2.67 -3.75 -4.39
CA VAL A 51 -2.31 -4.18 -3.03
C VAL A 51 -2.69 -5.63 -2.82
N ALA A 52 -1.70 -6.50 -2.69
CA ALA A 52 -1.89 -7.89 -2.26
C ALA A 52 -1.62 -8.05 -0.75
N ILE A 53 -2.12 -9.13 -0.17
CA ILE A 53 -1.98 -9.42 1.27
C ILE A 53 -1.16 -10.69 1.47
N ALA A 54 -0.26 -10.66 2.45
CA ALA A 54 0.42 -11.84 2.96
C ALA A 54 0.33 -11.91 4.49
N ARG A 55 0.33 -13.12 5.05
CA ARG A 55 0.35 -13.32 6.51
C ARG A 55 1.75 -13.24 7.10
N GLU A 56 2.74 -13.61 6.31
CA GLU A 56 4.15 -13.61 6.65
C GLU A 56 4.88 -12.70 5.68
N ARG A 57 6.02 -12.15 6.11
CA ARG A 57 6.80 -11.26 5.26
C ARG A 57 7.47 -12.06 4.14
N PRO A 58 7.11 -11.84 2.87
CA PRO A 58 7.77 -12.53 1.77
C PRO A 58 9.16 -11.93 1.50
N GLU A 59 10.14 -12.78 1.19
CA GLU A 59 11.54 -12.35 0.98
C GLU A 59 11.96 -12.27 -0.49
N ARG A 60 11.23 -12.92 -1.41
CA ARG A 60 11.65 -13.11 -2.82
C ARG A 60 10.53 -12.84 -3.81
N LEU A 61 10.08 -11.59 -3.90
CA LEU A 61 9.06 -11.14 -4.85
C LEU A 61 9.54 -9.95 -5.65
N SER A 62 9.06 -9.78 -6.89
CA SER A 62 9.29 -8.55 -7.67
C SER A 62 8.70 -7.31 -6.99
N ILE A 63 7.63 -7.46 -6.21
CA ILE A 63 7.02 -6.41 -5.41
C ILE A 63 8.00 -5.94 -4.34
N ARG A 64 8.39 -4.66 -4.41
CA ARG A 64 9.43 -4.07 -3.53
C ARG A 64 8.86 -3.51 -2.24
N ASN A 65 7.60 -3.07 -2.27
CA ASN A 65 6.94 -2.43 -1.15
C ASN A 65 6.17 -3.49 -0.37
N VAL A 66 6.71 -3.84 0.81
CA VAL A 66 6.10 -4.81 1.72
C VAL A 66 6.00 -4.13 3.07
N LEU A 67 4.79 -3.67 3.40
CA LEU A 67 4.54 -2.85 4.58
C LEU A 67 3.81 -3.68 5.64
N PRO A 68 4.25 -3.68 6.90
CA PRO A 68 3.46 -4.25 7.98
C PRO A 68 2.15 -3.44 8.11
N ALA A 69 1.05 -4.14 8.30
CA ALA A 69 -0.27 -3.54 8.33
C ALA A 69 -1.17 -4.26 9.33
N LYS A 70 -2.19 -3.57 9.83
CA LYS A 70 -3.28 -4.17 10.60
C LYS A 70 -4.53 -4.19 9.74
N LEU A 71 -5.17 -5.35 9.64
CA LEU A 71 -6.46 -5.48 8.96
C LEU A 71 -7.54 -4.82 9.82
N VAL A 72 -8.14 -3.74 9.32
CA VAL A 72 -9.15 -2.94 10.05
C VAL A 72 -10.54 -3.48 9.79
N SER A 73 -10.91 -3.67 8.53
CA SER A 73 -12.22 -4.20 8.15
C SER A 73 -12.17 -5.11 6.93
N ILE A 74 -13.14 -6.01 6.84
CA ILE A 74 -13.36 -6.91 5.70
C ILE A 74 -14.79 -6.72 5.18
N GLU A 75 -14.93 -6.13 4.00
CA GLU A 75 -16.22 -5.84 3.38
C GLU A 75 -16.54 -6.85 2.28
N PHE A 76 -17.41 -7.81 2.62
CA PHE A 76 -17.94 -8.75 1.65
C PHE A 76 -19.05 -8.09 0.81
N THR A 77 -18.96 -8.26 -0.50
CA THR A 77 -19.99 -7.82 -1.45
C THR A 77 -20.59 -9.04 -2.17
N GLU A 78 -21.52 -8.86 -3.10
CA GLU A 78 -21.98 -9.94 -4.00
C GLU A 78 -20.93 -10.34 -5.05
N SER A 79 -19.85 -9.56 -5.16
CA SER A 79 -18.72 -9.82 -6.05
C SER A 79 -17.89 -11.03 -5.60
N PRO A 80 -17.14 -11.68 -6.52
CA PRO A 80 -16.05 -12.58 -6.14
C PRO A 80 -14.90 -11.88 -5.41
N PHE A 81 -14.90 -10.53 -5.38
CA PHE A 81 -13.92 -9.72 -4.68
C PHE A 81 -14.43 -9.22 -3.32
N VAL A 82 -13.48 -9.07 -2.40
CA VAL A 82 -13.66 -8.54 -1.05
C VAL A 82 -12.80 -7.30 -0.91
N GLU A 83 -13.37 -6.23 -0.39
CA GLU A 83 -12.64 -5.00 -0.08
C GLU A 83 -12.09 -5.09 1.35
N LEU A 84 -10.83 -4.74 1.52
CA LEU A 84 -10.15 -4.72 2.80
C LEU A 84 -9.73 -3.28 3.09
N LEU A 85 -9.88 -2.88 4.35
CA LEU A 85 -9.26 -1.68 4.89
C LEU A 85 -8.10 -2.07 5.79
N LEU A 86 -6.94 -1.50 5.55
CA LEU A 86 -5.72 -1.71 6.33
C LEU A 86 -5.32 -0.41 7.00
N ASP A 87 -4.79 -0.50 8.21
CA ASP A 87 -3.99 0.54 8.84
C ASP A 87 -2.52 0.25 8.60
N VAL A 88 -1.81 1.25 8.07
CA VAL A 88 -0.37 1.22 7.83
C VAL A 88 0.21 2.48 8.46
N HIS A 89 0.68 2.36 9.70
CA HIS A 89 1.24 3.48 10.47
C HIS A 89 0.30 4.70 10.54
N GLY A 90 -0.99 4.46 10.84
CA GLY A 90 -2.00 5.51 10.97
C GLY A 90 -2.62 5.98 9.64
N GLN A 91 -2.16 5.44 8.50
CA GLN A 91 -2.72 5.72 7.19
C GLN A 91 -3.56 4.55 6.67
N HIS A 92 -4.69 4.87 6.05
CA HIS A 92 -5.61 3.86 5.53
C HIS A 92 -5.27 3.41 4.11
N LEU A 93 -4.95 2.12 3.96
CA LEU A 93 -4.70 1.48 2.68
C LEU A 93 -5.82 0.51 2.32
N ARG A 94 -6.44 0.68 1.15
CA ARG A 94 -7.43 -0.25 0.62
C ARG A 94 -6.75 -1.35 -0.17
N SER A 95 -7.28 -2.56 -0.06
CA SER A 95 -6.91 -3.71 -0.89
C SER A 95 -8.17 -4.39 -1.38
N ARG A 96 -8.13 -4.90 -2.63
CA ARG A 96 -9.18 -5.74 -3.18
C ARG A 96 -8.59 -7.10 -3.47
N VAL A 97 -9.09 -8.12 -2.78
CA VAL A 97 -8.65 -9.52 -2.94
C VAL A 97 -9.82 -10.40 -3.36
N THR A 98 -9.55 -11.63 -3.80
CA THR A 98 -10.61 -12.61 -4.03
C THR A 98 -11.16 -13.12 -2.71
N ARG A 99 -12.43 -13.53 -2.71
CA ARG A 99 -13.04 -14.21 -1.55
C ARG A 99 -12.28 -15.49 -1.17
N GLU A 100 -11.78 -16.21 -2.16
CA GLU A 100 -10.92 -17.39 -1.97
C GLU A 100 -9.66 -17.03 -1.17
N ALA A 101 -8.95 -15.96 -1.53
CA ALA A 101 -7.76 -15.52 -0.79
C ALA A 101 -8.06 -15.15 0.67
N VAL A 102 -9.23 -14.57 0.97
CA VAL A 102 -9.65 -14.29 2.35
C VAL A 102 -9.76 -15.57 3.16
N VAL A 103 -10.35 -16.62 2.57
CA VAL A 103 -10.54 -17.93 3.20
C VAL A 103 -9.20 -18.65 3.36
N ASP A 104 -8.41 -18.75 2.29
CA ASP A 104 -7.14 -19.47 2.27
C ASP A 104 -6.11 -18.87 3.24
N LEU A 105 -6.05 -17.54 3.30
CA LEU A 105 -5.20 -16.84 4.25
C LEU A 105 -5.84 -16.76 5.64
N GLY A 106 -7.11 -17.14 5.81
CA GLY A 106 -7.84 -17.06 7.07
C GLY A 106 -7.83 -15.65 7.65
N LEU A 107 -8.03 -14.63 6.80
CA LEU A 107 -7.95 -13.21 7.19
C LEU A 107 -9.07 -12.84 8.18
N ARG A 108 -8.71 -12.07 9.21
CA ARG A 108 -9.64 -11.59 10.24
C ARG A 108 -9.34 -10.14 10.60
N GLU A 109 -10.39 -9.38 10.92
CA GLU A 109 -10.23 -8.02 11.45
C GLU A 109 -9.36 -8.03 12.73
N GLY A 110 -8.56 -6.98 12.89
CA GLY A 110 -7.56 -6.84 13.95
C GLY A 110 -6.24 -7.57 13.69
N GLN A 111 -6.16 -8.44 12.68
CA GLN A 111 -4.97 -9.26 12.41
C GLN A 111 -3.81 -8.43 11.86
N ALA A 112 -2.59 -8.74 12.31
CA ALA A 112 -1.36 -8.25 11.69
C ALA A 112 -1.08 -9.01 10.38
N VAL A 113 -0.83 -8.27 9.30
CA VAL A 113 -0.58 -8.77 7.94
C VAL A 113 0.51 -7.93 7.28
N PHE A 114 0.89 -8.30 6.06
CA PHE A 114 1.75 -7.50 5.20
C PHE A 114 0.99 -7.07 3.95
N ALA A 115 1.03 -5.76 3.67
CA ALA A 115 0.52 -5.17 2.45
C ALA A 115 1.63 -5.10 1.39
N LEU A 116 1.42 -5.75 0.26
CA LEU A 116 2.35 -5.81 -0.86
C LEU A 116 1.85 -4.86 -1.95
N ILE A 117 2.56 -3.75 -2.16
CA ILE A 117 2.14 -2.71 -3.11
C ILE A 117 2.96 -2.81 -4.39
N LYS A 118 2.31 -3.28 -5.47
CA LYS A 118 2.97 -3.49 -6.76
C LYS A 118 3.25 -2.18 -7.49
N SER A 119 2.29 -1.26 -7.49
CA SER A 119 2.37 0.00 -8.20
C SER A 119 1.74 1.13 -7.39
N VAL A 120 2.30 2.33 -7.51
CA VAL A 120 1.75 3.57 -6.95
C VAL A 120 1.77 4.65 -8.03
N VAL A 121 0.82 5.57 -7.96
CA VAL A 121 0.77 6.75 -8.83
C VAL A 121 1.15 7.97 -7.99
N PHE A 122 2.14 8.73 -8.45
CA PHE A 122 2.46 10.02 -7.86
C PHE A 122 1.38 11.03 -8.24
N GLU A 123 0.68 11.58 -7.25
CA GLU A 123 -0.40 12.57 -7.46
C GLU A 123 0.13 14.00 -7.38
N GLY A 124 1.19 14.24 -6.61
CA GLY A 124 1.80 15.56 -6.51
C GLY A 124 2.57 15.78 -5.21
N ARG A 125 3.09 17.00 -5.09
CA ARG A 125 3.68 17.50 -3.86
C ARG A 125 2.58 18.10 -2.99
N LEU A 126 2.70 17.96 -1.68
CA LEU A 126 1.92 18.76 -0.76
C LEU A 126 2.45 20.19 -0.80
N LEU A 127 1.58 21.13 -1.17
CA LEU A 127 1.84 22.55 -1.04
C LEU A 127 1.44 22.95 0.38
N ASN A 128 2.41 23.37 1.17
CA ASN A 128 2.16 24.01 2.47
C ASN A 128 1.62 25.42 2.25
#